data_AF-A0A7V2QB26-F1
#
_entry.id   AF-A0A7V2QB26-F1
#
_cell.length_a   1.000
_cell.length_b   1.000
_cell.length_c   1.000
_cell.angle_alpha   90.00
_cell.angle_beta   90.00
_cell.angle_gamma   90.00
#
_symmetry.space_group_name_H-M   'P 1'
#
loop_
_entity.id
_entity.type
_entity.pdbx_description
1 polymer ?
#
loop_
_entity_poly.entity_id
_entity_poly.type
_entity_poly.pdbx_seq_one_letter_code
_entity_poly.pdbx_strand_id
1 'polypeptide(L)'
;MSESMNVQPFQVLFDWILKEFEENQSIFGIHRSLFYTPRVDSPYSSTIFGQRLATPIGPAAGPHTQLTQNIIAAWLSGARFIELKTVQIMDELEIPRPCIDMEDEGYNVEWSQELKLAQSTAEYVKAWALIHVLRRLLGFEESAPFGTVFNMSVGYDLAGVQSAPMTRFMDTLADASAEIAEIRATLQERFPQFADIEIP
;
A
#
# COMPACT_ATOMS: atom_id res chain seq x y z
N MET A 1 -11.69 15.31 -5.42
CA MET A 1 -10.47 14.57 -5.79
C MET A 1 -9.86 15.21 -7.03
N SER A 2 -8.53 15.25 -7.16
CA SER A 2 -7.87 15.76 -8.36
C SER A 2 -8.19 14.90 -9.58
N GLU A 3 -8.01 15.47 -10.78
CA GLU A 3 -8.17 14.71 -12.02
C GLU A 3 -7.18 13.54 -12.08
N SER A 4 -5.90 13.82 -11.93
CA SER A 4 -4.87 12.78 -11.97
C SER A 4 -4.42 12.34 -10.57
N MET A 5 -4.14 11.04 -10.43
CA MET A 5 -3.36 10.51 -9.31
C MET A 5 -1.87 10.64 -9.65
N ASN A 6 -1.14 11.42 -8.84
CA ASN A 6 0.28 11.67 -9.06
C ASN A 6 1.13 10.75 -8.18
N VAL A 7 1.70 9.72 -8.81
CA VAL A 7 2.69 8.84 -8.17
C VAL A 7 3.95 9.63 -7.82
N GLN A 8 4.61 9.22 -6.73
CA GLN A 8 5.86 9.85 -6.26
C GLN A 8 6.99 8.81 -6.17
N PRO A 9 8.24 9.14 -6.52
CA PRO A 9 9.36 8.23 -6.33
C PRO A 9 9.51 7.80 -4.85
N PHE A 10 10.02 6.58 -4.61
CA PHE A 10 10.27 6.06 -3.26
C PHE A 10 11.05 7.06 -2.39
N GLN A 11 12.16 7.56 -2.92
CA GLN A 11 13.02 8.53 -2.25
C GLN A 11 12.27 9.80 -1.82
N VAL A 12 11.40 10.34 -2.69
CA VAL A 12 10.63 11.55 -2.39
C VAL A 12 9.67 11.31 -1.23
N LEU A 13 8.95 10.17 -1.26
CA LEU A 13 8.04 9.80 -0.17
C LEU A 13 8.80 9.56 1.14
N PHE A 14 9.94 8.87 1.08
CA PHE A 14 10.67 8.53 2.28
C PHE A 14 11.38 9.74 2.91
N ASP A 15 11.97 10.62 2.10
CA ASP A 15 12.51 11.90 2.57
C ASP A 15 11.41 12.76 3.22
N TRP A 16 10.21 12.80 2.63
CA TRP A 16 9.06 13.48 3.24
C TRP A 16 8.69 12.83 4.59
N ILE A 17 8.50 11.52 4.63
CA ILE A 17 8.16 10.80 5.88
C ILE A 17 9.15 11.11 6.99
N LEU A 18 10.45 10.98 6.73
CA LEU A 18 11.48 11.20 7.75
C LEU A 18 11.47 12.65 8.25
N LYS A 19 11.45 13.61 7.33
CA LYS A 19 11.46 15.02 7.67
C LYS A 19 10.22 15.42 8.48
N GLU A 20 9.04 15.00 8.04
CA GLU A 20 7.78 15.32 8.73
C GLU A 20 7.72 14.67 10.11
N PHE A 21 8.22 13.44 10.24
CA PHE A 21 8.24 12.74 11.52
C PHE A 21 9.22 13.39 12.50
N GLU A 22 10.40 13.81 12.03
CA GLU A 22 11.38 14.54 12.84
C GLU A 22 10.84 15.89 13.30
N GLU A 23 10.31 16.70 12.37
CA GLU A 23 9.90 18.09 12.65
C GLU A 23 8.56 18.18 13.40
N ASN A 24 7.59 17.33 13.03
CA ASN A 24 6.19 17.50 13.43
C ASN A 24 5.61 16.28 14.19
N GLN A 25 6.39 15.21 14.37
CA GLN A 25 5.90 13.93 14.91
C GLN A 25 4.68 13.43 14.11
N SER A 26 4.63 13.67 12.81
CA SER A 26 3.55 13.22 11.93
C SER A 26 4.06 12.57 10.67
N ILE A 27 3.22 11.75 10.03
CA ILE A 27 3.49 11.17 8.72
C ILE A 27 2.24 11.39 7.87
N PHE A 28 2.39 12.07 6.73
CA PHE A 28 1.29 12.45 5.85
C PHE A 28 0.14 13.17 6.57
N GLY A 29 0.49 14.04 7.52
CA GLY A 29 -0.44 14.81 8.33
C GLY A 29 -1.06 14.05 9.52
N ILE A 30 -0.77 12.76 9.69
CA ILE A 30 -1.26 11.98 10.83
C ILE A 30 -0.26 12.11 11.97
N HIS A 31 -0.64 12.76 13.07
CA HIS A 31 0.21 12.90 14.25
C HIS A 31 0.40 11.55 14.97
N ARG A 32 1.60 11.30 15.52
CA ARG A 32 2.01 10.04 16.16
C ARG A 32 1.07 9.58 17.26
N SER A 33 0.40 10.49 17.96
CA SER A 33 -0.59 10.15 18.99
C SER A 33 -1.81 9.39 18.44
N LEU A 34 -2.03 9.43 17.14
CA LEU A 34 -3.11 8.73 16.43
C LEU A 34 -2.63 7.43 15.78
N PHE A 35 -1.33 7.12 15.84
CA PHE A 35 -0.81 5.88 15.28
C PHE A 35 -1.31 4.68 16.09
N TYR A 36 -1.71 3.64 15.37
CA TYR A 36 -1.96 2.34 15.96
C TYR A 36 -0.64 1.69 16.35
N THR A 37 -0.47 1.44 17.66
CA THR A 37 0.68 0.70 18.19
C THR A 37 0.35 -0.79 18.25
N PRO A 38 1.03 -1.64 17.46
CA PRO A 38 0.79 -3.08 17.47
C PRO A 38 1.22 -3.71 18.81
N ARG A 39 0.52 -4.77 19.22
CA ARG A 39 0.81 -5.54 20.43
C ARG A 39 0.90 -7.03 20.11
N VAL A 40 1.69 -7.77 20.88
CA VAL A 40 1.80 -9.24 20.73
C VAL A 40 0.45 -9.92 20.97
N ASP A 41 -0.26 -9.47 22.00
CA ASP A 41 -1.53 -9.99 22.53
C ASP A 41 -2.75 -9.19 22.02
N SER A 42 -2.71 -8.70 20.78
CA SER A 42 -3.84 -7.99 20.17
C SER A 42 -5.12 -8.85 20.22
N PRO A 43 -6.22 -8.38 20.85
CA PRO A 43 -7.42 -9.18 21.10
C PRO A 43 -8.08 -9.76 19.84
N TYR A 44 -7.90 -9.09 18.70
CA TYR A 44 -8.47 -9.48 17.41
C TYR A 44 -7.43 -10.07 16.46
N SER A 45 -6.23 -10.40 16.95
CA SER A 45 -5.24 -11.07 16.12
C SER A 45 -5.73 -12.44 15.69
N SER A 46 -5.46 -12.78 14.44
CA SER A 46 -5.92 -14.02 13.81
C SER A 46 -4.92 -14.52 12.77
N THR A 47 -5.32 -15.53 12.02
CA THR A 47 -4.54 -16.06 10.90
C THR A 47 -5.43 -16.11 9.66
N ILE A 48 -4.93 -15.58 8.55
CA ILE A 48 -5.59 -15.63 7.24
C ILE A 48 -4.57 -16.07 6.19
N PHE A 49 -4.94 -16.97 5.30
CA PHE A 49 -4.04 -17.55 4.28
C PHE A 49 -2.71 -18.10 4.85
N GLY A 50 -2.73 -18.62 6.07
CA GLY A 50 -1.52 -19.11 6.77
C GLY A 50 -0.59 -18.01 7.31
N GLN A 51 -0.96 -16.74 7.17
CA GLN A 51 -0.21 -15.59 7.68
C GLN A 51 -0.87 -14.99 8.92
N ARG A 52 -0.07 -14.46 9.85
CA ARG A 52 -0.59 -13.72 11.01
C ARG A 52 -1.24 -12.42 10.54
N LEU A 53 -2.39 -12.11 11.10
CA LEU A 53 -3.10 -10.86 10.91
C LEU A 53 -3.27 -10.18 12.27
N ALA A 54 -2.71 -8.99 12.45
CA ALA A 54 -2.70 -8.33 13.76
C ALA A 54 -4.07 -7.77 14.16
N THR A 55 -4.87 -7.32 13.18
CA THR A 55 -6.28 -6.90 13.32
C THR A 55 -7.04 -7.28 12.04
N PRO A 56 -8.32 -7.63 12.11
CA PRO A 56 -9.13 -7.98 10.93
C PRO A 56 -9.68 -6.74 10.23
N ILE A 57 -9.00 -5.59 10.37
CA ILE A 57 -9.49 -4.29 9.94
C ILE A 57 -8.58 -3.78 8.83
N GLY A 58 -9.19 -3.25 7.78
CA GLY A 58 -8.52 -2.40 6.81
C GLY A 58 -9.44 -2.05 5.65
N PRO A 59 -8.91 -1.26 4.70
CA PRO A 59 -9.69 -0.74 3.59
C PRO A 59 -10.03 -1.85 2.59
N ALA A 60 -11.23 -1.75 2.04
CA ALA A 60 -11.64 -2.51 0.87
C ALA A 60 -10.99 -1.94 -0.40
N ALA A 61 -10.95 -2.74 -1.47
CA ALA A 61 -10.43 -2.30 -2.76
C ALA A 61 -11.19 -1.05 -3.27
N GLY A 62 -10.51 0.09 -3.39
CA GLY A 62 -11.14 1.35 -3.75
C GLY A 62 -10.13 2.45 -4.08
N PRO A 63 -10.57 3.66 -4.45
CA PRO A 63 -9.66 4.74 -4.87
C PRO A 63 -8.55 5.05 -3.86
N HIS A 64 -8.84 4.83 -2.58
CA HIS A 64 -7.94 5.07 -1.46
C HIS A 64 -6.86 3.98 -1.28
N THR A 65 -6.91 2.85 -2.00
CA THR A 65 -5.90 1.78 -1.93
C THR A 65 -5.02 1.68 -3.17
N GLN A 66 -4.90 2.76 -3.95
CA GLN A 66 -4.02 2.84 -5.12
C GLN A 66 -2.64 3.44 -4.82
N LEU A 67 -2.61 4.56 -4.09
CA LEU A 67 -1.39 5.32 -3.86
C LEU A 67 -0.70 4.88 -2.57
N THR A 68 0.63 4.83 -2.62
CA THR A 68 1.50 4.42 -1.52
C THR A 68 1.18 5.18 -0.24
N GLN A 69 1.10 6.52 -0.30
CA GLN A 69 0.84 7.36 0.86
C GLN A 69 -0.52 7.08 1.51
N ASN A 70 -1.54 6.70 0.74
CA ASN A 70 -2.85 6.38 1.28
C ASN A 70 -2.83 5.01 1.96
N ILE A 71 -2.14 4.03 1.39
CA ILE A 71 -1.93 2.71 1.99
C ILE A 71 -1.16 2.85 3.31
N ILE A 72 -0.08 3.65 3.32
CA ILE A 72 0.69 3.93 4.53
C ILE A 72 -0.16 4.65 5.58
N ALA A 73 -0.95 5.66 5.19
CA ALA A 73 -1.86 6.37 6.08
C ALA A 73 -2.86 5.40 6.74
N ALA A 74 -3.50 4.53 5.94
CA ALA A 74 -4.40 3.50 6.46
C ALA A 74 -3.69 2.56 7.44
N TRP A 75 -2.47 2.11 7.10
CA TRP A 75 -1.67 1.23 7.96
C TRP A 75 -1.27 1.89 9.29
N LEU A 76 -0.85 3.17 9.26
CA LEU A 76 -0.55 3.96 10.45
C LEU A 76 -1.77 4.09 11.36
N SER A 77 -2.97 4.21 10.78
CA SER A 77 -4.24 4.25 11.51
C SER A 77 -4.79 2.87 11.92
N GLY A 78 -4.04 1.78 11.72
CA GLY A 78 -4.36 0.45 12.24
C GLY A 78 -4.86 -0.57 11.24
N ALA A 79 -4.90 -0.24 9.94
CA ALA A 79 -5.22 -1.21 8.90
C ALA A 79 -4.14 -2.30 8.81
N ARG A 80 -4.58 -3.57 8.78
CA ARG A 80 -3.71 -4.74 8.67
C ARG A 80 -4.16 -5.73 7.61
N PHE A 81 -5.40 -5.69 7.17
CA PHE A 81 -5.87 -6.37 5.97
C PHE A 81 -6.21 -5.32 4.91
N ILE A 82 -5.34 -5.12 3.93
CA ILE A 82 -5.48 -4.06 2.93
C ILE A 82 -5.80 -4.70 1.59
N GLU A 83 -7.02 -4.48 1.11
CA GLU A 83 -7.39 -4.87 -0.25
C GLU A 83 -6.91 -3.80 -1.23
N LEU A 84 -5.96 -4.17 -2.07
CA LEU A 84 -5.41 -3.30 -3.11
C LEU A 84 -6.49 -3.05 -4.16
N LYS A 85 -6.51 -1.84 -4.75
CA LYS A 85 -7.51 -1.50 -5.77
C LYS A 85 -7.47 -2.54 -6.89
N THR A 86 -8.66 -3.02 -7.25
CA THR A 86 -8.87 -4.02 -8.29
C THR A 86 -8.21 -3.58 -9.58
N VAL A 87 -7.32 -4.39 -10.15
CA VAL A 87 -6.75 -4.08 -11.46
C VAL A 87 -7.37 -4.90 -12.60
N GLN A 88 -7.28 -4.39 -13.83
CA GLN A 88 -7.79 -5.06 -15.03
C GLN A 88 -6.94 -4.83 -16.29
N ILE A 89 -7.26 -5.54 -17.36
CA ILE A 89 -6.54 -5.47 -18.65
C ILE A 89 -6.73 -4.14 -19.39
N MET A 90 -7.84 -3.44 -19.18
CA MET A 90 -8.06 -2.11 -19.74
C MET A 90 -7.25 -1.09 -18.93
N ASP A 91 -6.01 -0.88 -19.36
CA ASP A 91 -4.99 -0.14 -18.62
C ASP A 91 -5.09 1.39 -18.75
N GLU A 92 -5.91 1.87 -19.69
CA GLU A 92 -6.22 3.27 -19.89
C GLU A 92 -7.74 3.43 -19.95
N LEU A 93 -8.28 4.25 -19.05
CA LEU A 93 -9.71 4.48 -18.89
C LEU A 93 -10.02 5.97 -18.96
N GLU A 94 -10.96 6.34 -19.83
CA GLU A 94 -11.59 7.65 -19.78
C GLU A 94 -12.76 7.59 -18.80
N ILE A 95 -12.58 8.19 -17.62
CA ILE A 95 -13.57 8.18 -16.54
C ILE A 95 -14.31 9.52 -16.55
N PRO A 96 -15.63 9.55 -16.83
CA PRO A 96 -16.42 10.78 -16.73
C PRO A 96 -16.49 11.26 -15.28
N ARG A 97 -16.45 12.58 -15.06
CA ARG A 97 -16.43 13.20 -13.72
C ARG A 97 -17.56 14.20 -13.52
N PRO A 98 -18.18 14.27 -12.32
CA PRO A 98 -17.90 13.46 -11.13
C PRO A 98 -18.21 11.97 -11.33
N CYS A 99 -17.30 11.10 -10.88
CA CYS A 99 -17.38 9.65 -11.12
C CYS A 99 -18.06 8.87 -10.00
N ILE A 100 -18.24 9.53 -8.85
CA ILE A 100 -18.96 9.04 -7.68
C ILE A 100 -19.83 10.20 -7.21
N ASP A 101 -21.13 9.96 -7.14
CA ASP A 101 -22.11 10.80 -6.48
C ASP A 101 -22.64 10.05 -5.26
N MET A 102 -22.63 10.71 -4.10
CA MET A 102 -22.93 10.09 -2.80
C MET A 102 -23.83 11.01 -1.95
N GLU A 103 -24.62 11.88 -2.60
CA GLU A 103 -25.56 12.76 -1.88
C GLU A 103 -26.62 11.94 -1.12
N ASP A 104 -27.21 10.93 -1.78
CA ASP A 104 -28.19 10.01 -1.21
C ASP A 104 -27.78 8.54 -1.45
N GLU A 105 -28.23 7.97 -2.57
CA GLU A 105 -27.77 6.67 -3.07
C GLU A 105 -26.45 6.85 -3.81
N GLY A 106 -25.50 5.94 -3.58
CA GLY A 106 -24.20 5.97 -4.24
C GLY A 106 -24.30 5.59 -5.71
N TYR A 107 -24.19 6.57 -6.61
CA TYR A 107 -24.09 6.34 -8.06
C TYR A 107 -22.62 6.43 -8.47
N ASN A 108 -22.07 5.36 -9.07
CA ASN A 108 -20.71 5.36 -9.60
C ASN A 108 -20.69 5.03 -11.10
N VAL A 109 -19.89 5.82 -11.81
CA VAL A 109 -19.40 5.52 -13.17
C VAL A 109 -17.89 5.29 -13.15
N GLU A 110 -17.32 5.23 -11.94
CA GLU A 110 -15.95 4.84 -11.69
C GLU A 110 -15.71 3.36 -12.07
N TRP A 111 -14.57 3.11 -12.69
CA TRP A 111 -14.09 1.78 -13.09
C TRP A 111 -13.00 1.28 -12.14
N SER A 112 -12.38 0.16 -12.50
CA SER A 112 -11.49 -0.57 -11.61
C SER A 112 -10.20 0.14 -11.22
N GLN A 113 -9.61 1.02 -12.04
CA GLN A 113 -8.34 1.66 -11.66
C GLN A 113 -8.15 2.99 -12.38
N GLU A 114 -7.41 3.89 -11.75
CA GLU A 114 -6.98 5.18 -12.30
C GLU A 114 -5.50 5.14 -12.67
N LEU A 115 -4.71 4.31 -11.97
CA LEU A 115 -3.31 4.05 -12.29
C LEU A 115 -3.18 2.93 -13.32
N LYS A 116 -2.14 3.02 -14.15
CA LYS A 116 -1.73 1.90 -15.02
C LYS A 116 -1.28 0.70 -14.19
N LEU A 117 -1.25 -0.50 -14.77
CA LEU A 117 -0.80 -1.75 -14.14
C LEU A 117 0.62 -1.58 -13.60
N ALA A 118 1.54 -1.08 -14.41
CA ALA A 118 2.93 -0.83 -13.98
C ALA A 118 3.03 0.19 -12.85
N GLN A 119 2.18 1.23 -12.86
CA GLN A 119 2.14 2.21 -11.78
C GLN A 119 1.59 1.60 -10.50
N SER A 120 0.51 0.81 -10.61
CA SER A 120 -0.10 0.10 -9.49
C SER A 120 0.90 -0.88 -8.85
N THR A 121 1.60 -1.68 -9.65
CA THR A 121 2.70 -2.54 -9.17
C THR A 121 3.73 -1.73 -8.39
N ALA A 122 4.23 -0.63 -8.97
CA ALA A 122 5.24 0.21 -8.33
C ALA A 122 4.73 0.83 -7.01
N GLU A 123 3.48 1.29 -6.93
CA GLU A 123 2.89 1.80 -5.69
C GLU A 123 2.75 0.71 -4.63
N TYR A 124 2.32 -0.50 -5.00
CA TYR A 124 2.08 -1.58 -4.05
C TYR A 124 3.39 -2.15 -3.48
N VAL A 125 4.40 -2.36 -4.31
CA VAL A 125 5.73 -2.80 -3.85
C VAL A 125 6.36 -1.74 -2.95
N LYS A 126 6.22 -0.46 -3.30
CA LYS A 126 6.75 0.65 -2.51
C LYS A 126 6.04 0.78 -1.17
N ALA A 127 4.72 0.63 -1.12
CA ALA A 127 3.97 0.61 0.12
C ALA A 127 4.39 -0.56 1.01
N TRP A 128 4.56 -1.75 0.43
CA TRP A 128 5.03 -2.93 1.15
C TRP A 128 6.41 -2.69 1.77
N ALA A 129 7.38 -2.22 0.98
CA ALA A 129 8.72 -1.88 1.44
C ALA A 129 8.70 -0.82 2.56
N LEU A 130 7.93 0.26 2.37
CA LEU A 130 7.82 1.34 3.36
C LEU A 130 7.20 0.85 4.67
N ILE A 131 6.22 -0.07 4.65
CA ILE A 131 5.65 -0.63 5.89
C ILE A 131 6.75 -1.33 6.71
N HIS A 132 7.64 -2.11 6.08
CA HIS A 132 8.74 -2.75 6.79
C HIS A 132 9.74 -1.73 7.35
N VAL A 133 10.10 -0.71 6.57
CA VAL A 133 10.96 0.38 7.02
C VAL A 133 10.35 1.16 8.19
N LEU A 134 9.04 1.46 8.10
CA LEU A 134 8.31 2.17 9.15
C LEU A 134 8.20 1.37 10.44
N ARG A 135 8.14 0.04 10.37
CA ARG A 135 8.18 -0.79 11.58
C ARG A 135 9.48 -0.60 12.36
N ARG A 136 10.63 -0.51 11.68
CA ARG A 136 11.91 -0.16 12.32
C ARG A 136 11.88 1.28 12.84
N LEU A 137 11.51 2.25 12.00
CA LEU A 137 11.47 3.68 12.37
C LEU A 137 10.63 3.94 13.64
N LEU A 138 9.50 3.23 13.78
CA LEU A 138 8.56 3.40 14.89
C LEU A 138 8.82 2.45 16.08
N GLY A 139 9.82 1.56 16.00
CA GLY A 139 10.15 0.59 17.05
C GLY A 139 9.15 -0.57 17.18
N PHE A 140 8.35 -0.83 16.13
CA PHE A 140 7.32 -1.87 16.13
C PHE A 140 7.87 -3.27 15.85
N GLU A 141 9.05 -3.38 15.25
CA GLU A 141 9.65 -4.69 14.95
C GLU A 141 9.96 -5.51 16.21
N GLU A 142 10.41 -4.85 17.28
CA GLU A 142 10.71 -5.46 18.58
C GLU A 142 9.43 -5.69 19.41
N SER A 143 8.41 -4.86 19.16
CA SER A 143 7.19 -4.83 19.95
C SER A 143 6.17 -5.88 19.56
N ALA A 144 6.11 -6.26 18.27
CA ALA A 144 5.15 -7.24 17.79
C ALA A 144 5.61 -7.90 16.46
N PRO A 145 5.28 -9.19 16.24
CA PRO A 145 5.52 -9.82 14.96
C PRO A 145 4.82 -9.08 13.80
N PHE A 146 5.31 -9.28 12.57
CA PHE A 146 4.62 -8.79 11.39
C PHE A 146 3.20 -9.37 11.33
N GLY A 147 2.25 -8.57 10.85
CA GLY A 147 0.84 -8.95 10.90
C GLY A 147 -0.01 -8.15 9.93
N THR A 148 0.57 -7.77 8.79
CA THR A 148 -0.10 -7.05 7.70
C THR A 148 -0.22 -7.99 6.51
N VAL A 149 -1.38 -8.01 5.87
CA VAL A 149 -1.67 -8.76 4.65
C VAL A 149 -2.13 -7.79 3.59
N PHE A 150 -1.48 -7.83 2.43
CA PHE A 150 -2.01 -7.23 1.22
C PHE A 150 -2.84 -8.28 0.48
N ASN A 151 -4.09 -7.93 0.17
CA ASN A 151 -4.96 -8.76 -0.63
C ASN A 151 -5.06 -8.14 -2.03
N MET A 152 -4.56 -8.88 -3.02
CA MET A 152 -4.61 -8.46 -4.40
C MET A 152 -6.00 -8.69 -4.97
N SER A 153 -6.60 -7.64 -5.54
CA SER A 153 -7.86 -7.73 -6.25
C SER A 153 -7.62 -7.61 -7.76
N VAL A 154 -8.16 -8.55 -8.55
CA VAL A 154 -8.05 -8.59 -10.02
C VAL A 154 -9.40 -8.98 -10.64
N GLY A 155 -9.74 -8.42 -11.80
CA GLY A 155 -10.99 -8.70 -12.55
C GLY A 155 -10.81 -8.42 -14.05
N TYR A 156 -11.82 -8.40 -14.95
CA TYR A 156 -13.28 -8.54 -14.88
C TYR A 156 -13.81 -9.88 -15.42
N ASP A 157 -12.99 -10.57 -16.20
CA ASP A 157 -13.29 -11.88 -16.75
C ASP A 157 -12.02 -12.75 -16.72
N LEU A 158 -12.20 -14.07 -16.91
CA LEU A 158 -11.08 -15.01 -16.86
C LEU A 158 -10.06 -14.75 -17.99
N ALA A 159 -10.55 -14.37 -19.18
CA ALA A 159 -9.70 -14.11 -20.34
C ALA A 159 -8.74 -12.94 -20.09
N GLY A 160 -9.23 -11.85 -19.50
CA GLY A 160 -8.43 -10.71 -19.10
C GLY A 160 -7.43 -11.07 -18.00
N VAL A 161 -7.86 -11.79 -16.96
CA VAL A 161 -6.97 -12.24 -15.87
C VAL A 161 -5.84 -13.14 -16.37
N GLN A 162 -6.09 -13.99 -17.38
CA GLN A 162 -5.10 -14.87 -17.99
C GLN A 162 -4.17 -14.17 -18.99
N SER A 163 -4.39 -12.89 -19.29
CA SER A 163 -3.58 -12.14 -20.25
C SER A 163 -2.17 -11.85 -19.71
N ALA A 164 -1.19 -11.75 -20.60
CA ALA A 164 0.21 -11.55 -20.22
C ALA A 164 0.48 -10.28 -19.38
N PRO A 165 -0.18 -9.13 -19.60
CA PRO A 165 -0.02 -7.97 -18.72
C PRO A 165 -0.53 -8.23 -17.29
N MET A 166 -1.68 -8.90 -17.15
CA MET A 166 -2.27 -9.22 -15.85
C MET A 166 -1.48 -10.28 -15.10
N THR A 167 -1.05 -11.35 -15.78
CA THR A 167 -0.21 -12.38 -15.14
C THR A 167 1.13 -11.79 -14.71
N ARG A 168 1.74 -10.91 -15.50
CA ARG A 168 2.96 -10.19 -15.10
C ARG A 168 2.73 -9.35 -13.85
N PHE A 169 1.62 -8.61 -13.77
CA PHE A 169 1.27 -7.86 -12.56
C PHE A 169 1.17 -8.78 -11.33
N MET A 170 0.47 -9.91 -11.46
CA MET A 170 0.28 -10.87 -10.36
C MET A 170 1.61 -11.54 -9.95
N ASP A 171 2.41 -11.96 -10.94
CA ASP A 171 3.71 -12.59 -10.72
C ASP A 171 4.69 -11.63 -10.02
N THR A 172 4.74 -10.37 -10.45
CA THR A 172 5.57 -9.35 -9.78
C THR A 172 5.11 -9.06 -8.36
N LEU A 173 3.80 -9.05 -8.07
CA LEU A 173 3.35 -8.89 -6.68
C LEU A 173 3.57 -10.13 -5.81
N ALA A 174 3.67 -11.31 -6.42
CA ALA A 174 4.05 -12.54 -5.72
C ALA A 174 5.55 -12.61 -5.44
N ASP A 175 6.38 -12.10 -6.36
CA ASP A 175 7.83 -11.96 -6.22
C ASP A 175 8.30 -10.62 -6.79
N ALA A 176 8.41 -9.62 -5.89
CA ALA A 176 8.89 -8.28 -6.21
C ALA A 176 10.39 -8.11 -5.91
N SER A 177 11.16 -9.20 -5.90
CA SER A 177 12.57 -9.17 -5.47
C SER A 177 13.43 -8.20 -6.28
N ALA A 178 13.16 -8.03 -7.58
CA ALA A 178 13.86 -7.09 -8.44
C ALA A 178 13.56 -5.63 -8.05
N GLU A 179 12.29 -5.28 -7.92
CA GLU A 179 11.83 -3.94 -7.53
C GLU A 179 12.26 -3.60 -6.10
N ILE A 180 12.21 -4.57 -5.19
CA ILE A 180 12.70 -4.45 -3.82
C ILE A 180 14.22 -4.23 -3.81
N ALA A 181 14.99 -4.86 -4.71
CA ALA A 181 16.43 -4.64 -4.78
C ALA A 181 16.78 -3.18 -5.14
N GLU A 182 16.01 -2.53 -6.01
CA GLU A 182 16.19 -1.10 -6.31
C GLU A 182 15.91 -0.20 -5.09
N ILE A 183 14.85 -0.53 -4.33
CA ILE A 183 14.54 0.17 -3.08
C ILE A 183 15.66 -0.06 -2.05
N ARG A 184 16.16 -1.29 -1.91
CA ARG A 184 17.27 -1.62 -1.00
C ARG A 184 18.55 -0.89 -1.38
N ALA A 185 18.88 -0.76 -2.66
CA ALA A 185 20.02 0.02 -3.12
C ALA A 185 19.89 1.50 -2.71
N THR A 186 18.69 2.08 -2.86
CA THR A 186 18.39 3.45 -2.40
C THR A 186 18.56 3.58 -0.88
N LEU A 187 18.08 2.60 -0.11
CA LEU A 187 18.25 2.56 1.34
C LEU A 187 19.73 2.43 1.75
N GLN A 188 20.51 1.58 1.09
CA GLN A 188 21.93 1.40 1.35
C GLN A 188 22.74 2.67 1.09
N GLU A 189 22.45 3.36 -0.01
CA GLU A 189 23.18 4.57 -0.38
C GLU A 189 22.86 5.75 0.53
N ARG A 190 21.58 5.95 0.86
CA ARG A 190 21.11 7.20 1.50
C ARG A 190 20.66 7.06 2.94
N PHE A 191 20.24 5.86 3.35
CA PHE A 191 19.66 5.59 4.67
C PHE A 191 20.19 4.28 5.28
N PRO A 192 21.52 4.19 5.53
CA PRO A 192 22.17 2.95 5.91
C PRO A 192 21.60 2.30 7.18
N GLN A 193 20.94 3.06 8.05
CA GLN A 193 20.25 2.56 9.24
C GLN A 193 19.03 1.65 8.95
N PHE A 194 18.55 1.62 7.70
CA PHE A 194 17.46 0.76 7.24
C PHE A 194 17.92 -0.27 6.20
N ALA A 195 19.22 -0.33 5.90
CA ALA A 195 19.78 -1.16 4.83
C ALA A 195 19.70 -2.68 5.11
N ASP A 196 19.65 -3.05 6.38
CA ASP A 196 19.59 -4.43 6.88
C ASP A 196 18.17 -4.98 7.00
N ILE A 197 17.14 -4.15 6.74
CA ILE A 197 15.75 -4.56 6.89
C ILE A 197 15.41 -5.65 5.87
N GLU A 198 14.89 -6.77 6.36
CA GLU A 198 14.30 -7.79 5.51
C GLU A 198 12.92 -7.34 5.01
N ILE A 199 12.81 -7.16 3.70
CA ILE A 199 11.56 -6.92 2.96
C ILE A 199 11.29 -8.20 2.16
N PRO A 200 10.42 -9.09 2.66
CA PRO A 200 10.04 -10.33 1.99
C PRO A 200 9.17 -10.07 0.76
#